data_AF-A0A6S6XW40-F1
#
_entry.id   AF-A0A6S6XW40-F1
#
_cell.length_a   1.000
_cell.length_b   1.000
_cell.length_c   1.000
_cell.angle_alpha   90.00
_cell.angle_beta   90.00
_cell.angle_gamma   90.00
#
_symmetry.space_group_name_H-M   'P 1'
#
loop_
_entity.id
_entity.type
_entity.pdbx_description
1 polymer ?
#
loop_
_entity_poly.entity_id
_entity_poly.type
_entity_poly.pdbx_seq_one_letter_code
_entity_poly.pdbx_strand_id
1 'polypeptide(L)'
;MNAGTLLEGGDLQKVETASYDLRLQNKYWCQGKYHDLTDNNPTMEIPPYSFVIVTAVEQAITPRFLVGTFDIRVRLFISGVILSNGPQVDPGYRGALLCILYNPSGRKVCLTRYEHFATIQYQTTALKAKGYTAQYQDKKTFEGFVDAGTAVSPGGQIKEDLATLDVTLSKKISDFKNFWWLVMAVVVASIIAVFAILATMSYSLIDKASQATEKANDVASKADAAISRLELAGEKMSRTIEAGEAQIAKMKTVIDEMQQTRGTSENDKTKKQRSVR
;
A
#
# COMPACT_ATOMS: atom_id res chain seq x y z
N MET A 1 18.28 17.69 66.49
CA MET A 1 18.06 18.61 65.34
C MET A 1 16.62 18.44 64.91
N ASN A 2 15.83 19.51 64.84
CA ASN A 2 14.46 19.41 64.34
C ASN A 2 14.50 19.36 62.80
N ALA A 3 13.75 18.46 62.17
CA ALA A 3 13.68 18.33 60.70
C ALA A 3 13.31 19.66 59.99
N GLY A 4 12.67 20.59 60.72
CA GLY A 4 12.32 21.93 60.26
C GLY A 4 13.47 22.92 60.05
N THR A 5 14.74 22.56 60.29
CA THR A 5 15.88 23.48 60.09
C THR A 5 16.33 23.56 58.63
N LEU A 6 16.24 22.46 57.87
CA LEU A 6 16.66 22.38 56.47
C LEU A 6 15.51 22.09 55.49
N LEU A 7 14.40 21.54 55.99
CA LEU A 7 13.21 21.21 55.21
C LEU A 7 11.94 21.70 55.93
N GLU A 8 11.21 22.62 55.34
CA GLU A 8 9.84 22.99 55.78
C GLU A 8 8.88 21.83 55.48
N GLY A 9 8.02 21.46 56.43
CA GLY A 9 7.08 20.34 56.26
C GLY A 9 7.71 18.95 56.40
N GLY A 10 8.98 18.87 56.82
CA GLY A 10 9.68 17.61 57.05
C GLY A 10 9.16 16.82 58.26
N ASP A 11 9.25 15.49 58.18
CA ASP A 11 8.84 14.53 59.20
C ASP A 11 10.08 13.77 59.71
N LEU A 12 10.27 13.74 61.03
CA LEU A 12 11.40 13.06 61.66
C LEU A 12 11.45 11.56 61.35
N GLN A 13 10.31 10.92 61.06
CA GLN A 13 10.27 9.51 60.67
C GLN A 13 10.83 9.24 59.27
N LYS A 14 11.11 10.28 58.48
CA LYS A 14 11.68 10.18 57.13
C LYS A 14 13.18 10.49 57.11
N VAL A 15 13.78 10.73 58.27
CA VAL A 15 15.22 10.90 58.41
C VAL A 15 15.88 9.53 58.37
N GLU A 16 16.79 9.36 57.40
CA GLU A 16 17.60 8.17 57.21
C GLU A 16 19.04 8.42 57.66
N THR A 17 19.88 7.38 57.59
CA THR A 17 21.25 7.41 58.14
C THR A 17 22.10 8.60 57.65
N ALA A 18 22.00 8.94 56.36
CA ALA A 18 22.78 10.01 55.73
C ALA A 18 21.93 10.89 54.80
N SER A 19 20.60 10.81 54.94
CA SER A 19 19.67 11.38 53.97
C SER A 19 18.30 11.62 54.56
N TYR A 20 17.41 12.22 53.78
CA TYR A 20 16.02 12.40 54.12
C TYR A 20 15.14 11.96 52.94
N ASP A 21 14.07 11.23 53.23
CA ASP A 21 13.13 10.71 52.24
C ASP A 21 12.02 11.72 51.91
N LEU A 22 12.03 12.23 50.69
CA LEU A 22 11.06 13.18 50.14
C LEU A 22 9.76 12.47 49.75
N ARG A 23 8.63 13.12 50.05
CA ARG A 23 7.29 12.59 49.82
C ARG A 23 6.62 13.26 48.63
N LEU A 24 5.85 12.49 47.86
CA LEU A 24 5.12 13.00 46.71
C LEU A 24 4.01 13.98 47.13
N GLN A 25 4.01 15.18 46.55
CA GLN A 25 2.96 16.19 46.77
C GLN A 25 1.64 15.82 46.06
N ASN A 26 0.55 16.46 46.47
CA ASN A 26 -0.78 16.19 45.90
C ASN A 26 -0.96 16.64 44.46
N LYS A 27 -0.12 17.53 43.94
CA LYS A 27 -0.31 18.13 42.61
C LYS A 27 0.78 17.71 41.67
N TYR A 28 0.41 17.45 40.43
CA TYR A 28 1.35 17.14 39.36
C TYR A 28 0.87 17.64 38.00
N TRP A 29 1.81 17.77 37.07
CA TRP A 29 1.53 18.10 35.68
C TRP A 29 1.91 16.94 34.78
N CYS A 30 0.99 16.51 33.92
CA CYS A 30 1.20 15.42 32.98
C CYS A 30 0.46 15.71 31.67
N GLN A 31 1.09 15.46 30.53
CA GLN A 31 0.45 15.54 29.20
C GLN A 31 -0.33 16.85 28.95
N GLY A 32 0.19 18.00 29.43
CA GLY A 32 -0.45 19.31 29.23
C GLY A 32 -1.56 19.65 30.22
N LYS A 33 -1.82 18.81 31.23
CA LYS A 33 -2.89 19.02 32.21
C LYS A 33 -2.37 18.96 33.65
N TYR A 34 -3.06 19.71 34.49
CA TYR A 34 -2.90 19.68 35.94
C TYR A 34 -3.77 18.58 36.53
N HIS A 35 -3.20 17.85 37.48
CA HIS A 35 -3.88 16.78 38.18
C HIS A 35 -3.65 16.90 39.69
N ASP A 36 -4.70 16.58 40.44
CA ASP A 36 -4.68 16.57 41.90
C ASP A 36 -4.95 15.15 42.42
N LEU A 37 -4.14 14.72 43.38
CA LEU A 37 -4.27 13.50 44.15
C LEU A 37 -5.11 13.78 45.39
N THR A 38 -6.14 12.96 45.58
CA THR A 38 -7.09 13.07 46.71
C THR A 38 -7.12 11.76 47.48
N ASP A 39 -7.80 11.71 48.62
CA ASP A 39 -7.96 10.46 49.37
C ASP A 39 -8.75 9.40 48.57
N ASN A 40 -9.67 9.84 47.69
CA ASN A 40 -10.45 8.96 46.81
C ASN A 40 -9.67 8.50 45.56
N ASN A 41 -8.68 9.29 45.13
CA ASN A 41 -7.81 8.96 44.02
C ASN A 41 -6.35 9.31 44.38
N PRO A 42 -5.69 8.48 45.19
CA PRO A 42 -4.37 8.80 45.73
C PRO A 42 -3.24 8.44 44.77
N THR A 43 -3.52 7.81 43.63
CA THR A 43 -2.48 7.28 42.73
C THR A 43 -2.36 8.12 41.47
N MET A 44 -1.15 8.61 41.19
CA MET A 44 -0.79 9.15 39.89
C MET A 44 -0.20 8.06 39.00
N GLU A 45 -0.37 8.21 37.69
CA GLU A 45 0.25 7.35 36.69
C GLU A 45 1.22 8.17 35.85
N ILE A 46 2.42 7.63 35.61
CA ILE A 46 3.38 8.13 34.64
C ILE A 46 3.19 7.28 33.38
N PRO A 47 2.59 7.82 32.31
CA PRO A 47 2.34 7.07 31.11
C PRO A 47 3.64 6.59 30.46
N PRO A 48 3.59 5.50 29.69
CA PRO A 48 4.73 5.06 28.89
C PRO A 48 5.23 6.15 27.93
N TYR A 49 6.54 6.30 27.79
CA TYR A 49 7.20 7.30 26.94
C TYR A 49 6.77 8.75 27.24
N SER A 50 6.39 9.02 28.49
CA SER A 50 5.91 10.31 28.96
C SER A 50 6.71 10.80 30.15
N PHE A 51 6.54 12.07 30.52
CA PHE A 51 7.08 12.60 31.75
C PHE A 51 5.98 13.24 32.60
N VAL A 52 6.26 13.33 33.90
CA VAL A 52 5.42 14.03 34.87
C VAL A 52 6.31 15.00 35.64
N ILE A 53 5.79 16.21 35.85
CA ILE A 53 6.41 17.19 36.74
C ILE A 53 5.73 17.08 38.10
N VAL A 54 6.53 16.81 39.13
CA VAL A 54 6.07 16.70 40.52
C VAL A 54 6.94 17.56 41.43
N THR A 55 6.45 17.83 42.63
CA THR A 55 7.23 18.42 43.72
C THR A 55 7.18 17.54 44.96
N ALA A 56 8.18 17.67 45.82
CA ALA A 56 8.10 17.12 47.17
C ALA A 56 7.06 17.86 48.03
N VAL A 57 6.55 17.20 49.07
CA VAL A 57 5.77 17.83 50.15
C VAL A 57 6.66 18.83 50.90
N GLU A 58 7.91 18.43 51.11
CA GLU A 58 8.92 19.24 51.78
C GLU A 58 9.43 20.40 50.90
N GLN A 59 9.72 21.52 51.54
CA GLN A 59 10.37 22.67 50.91
C GLN A 59 11.77 22.84 51.47
N ALA A 60 12.74 23.09 50.61
CA ALA A 60 14.11 23.35 51.04
C ALA A 60 14.22 24.69 51.78
N ILE A 61 14.99 24.69 52.86
CA ILE A 61 15.50 25.88 53.56
C ILE A 61 17.00 25.67 53.75
N THR A 62 17.76 25.84 52.67
CA THR A 62 19.18 25.51 52.66
C THR A 62 20.01 26.70 53.16
N PRO A 63 20.84 26.55 54.21
CA PRO A 63 21.73 27.62 54.65
C PRO A 63 22.87 27.83 53.65
N ARG A 64 23.58 28.95 53.76
CA ARG A 64 24.64 29.34 52.79
C ARG A 64 25.91 28.49 52.83
N PHE A 65 26.00 27.51 53.73
CA PHE A 65 27.15 26.62 53.86
C PHE A 65 26.80 25.15 53.56
N LEU A 66 25.58 24.88 53.08
CA LEU A 66 25.15 23.55 52.67
C LEU A 66 24.73 23.57 51.21
N VAL A 67 25.04 22.51 50.49
CA VAL A 67 24.43 22.15 49.20
C VAL A 67 23.62 20.90 49.42
N GLY A 68 22.45 20.82 48.79
CA GLY A 68 21.64 19.61 48.76
C GLY A 68 21.75 18.92 47.41
N THR A 69 21.68 17.60 47.40
CA THR A 69 21.46 16.82 46.17
C THR A 69 20.36 15.80 46.40
N PHE A 70 19.44 15.65 45.44
CA PHE A 70 18.33 14.69 45.60
C PHE A 70 18.14 13.82 44.36
N ASP A 71 17.97 12.52 44.56
CA ASP A 71 17.73 11.59 43.46
C ASP A 71 16.51 10.71 43.75
N ILE A 72 15.94 10.11 42.72
CA ILE A 72 14.82 9.18 42.88
C ILE A 72 15.27 7.91 43.61
N ARG A 73 14.34 7.28 44.33
CA ARG A 73 14.61 5.99 44.98
C ARG A 73 14.95 4.92 43.96
N VAL A 74 15.87 4.02 44.31
CA VAL A 74 16.33 2.92 43.44
C VAL A 74 15.18 2.08 42.88
N ARG A 75 14.14 1.80 43.68
CA ARG A 75 12.98 1.04 43.21
C ARG A 75 12.20 1.77 42.10
N LEU A 76 12.15 3.09 42.13
CA LEU A 76 11.51 3.89 41.09
C LEU A 76 12.38 3.88 39.81
N PHE A 77 13.69 3.99 39.96
CA PHE A 77 14.65 3.84 38.87
C PHE A 77 14.56 2.47 38.16
N ILE A 78 14.56 1.37 38.93
CA ILE A 78 14.42 0.01 38.41
C ILE A 78 13.06 -0.21 37.73
N SER A 79 12.03 0.53 38.12
CA SER A 79 10.72 0.49 37.46
C SER A 79 10.73 1.18 36.08
N GLY A 80 11.86 1.77 35.69
CA GLY A 80 12.06 2.41 34.40
C GLY A 80 11.76 3.91 34.40
N VAL A 81 11.78 4.57 35.56
CA VAL A 81 11.64 6.03 35.68
C VAL A 81 13.01 6.67 35.87
N ILE A 82 13.24 7.81 35.24
CA ILE A 82 14.50 8.56 35.31
C ILE A 82 14.20 9.98 35.80
N LEU A 83 15.05 10.50 36.67
CA LEU A 83 15.03 11.91 37.04
C LEU A 83 15.70 12.73 35.92
N SER A 84 14.94 13.58 35.25
CA SER A 84 15.40 14.30 34.05
C SER A 84 16.03 15.67 34.35
N ASN A 85 15.90 16.20 35.57
CA ASN A 85 16.52 17.46 35.98
C ASN A 85 17.80 17.25 36.78
N GLY A 86 18.68 18.25 36.76
CA GLY A 86 19.88 18.27 37.60
C GLY A 86 19.52 18.28 39.09
N PRO A 87 20.04 17.33 39.89
CA PRO A 87 19.61 17.13 41.27
C PRO A 87 20.37 18.03 42.25
N GLN A 88 20.52 19.33 41.97
CA GLN A 88 21.30 20.25 42.82
C GLN A 88 20.41 21.30 43.48
N VAL A 89 20.54 21.43 44.79
CA VAL A 89 19.92 22.46 45.61
C VAL A 89 21.01 23.40 46.11
N ASP A 90 21.02 24.62 45.59
CA ASP A 90 22.08 25.56 45.87
C ASP A 90 22.07 26.07 47.32
N PRO A 91 23.25 26.45 47.86
CA PRO A 91 23.32 27.10 49.17
C PRO A 91 22.46 28.36 49.23
N GLY A 92 21.70 28.55 50.30
CA GLY A 92 20.79 29.69 50.45
C GLY A 92 19.43 29.53 49.72
N TYR A 93 19.22 28.45 48.97
CA TYR A 93 17.96 28.19 48.28
C TYR A 93 16.82 27.98 49.28
N ARG A 94 15.67 28.58 48.96
CA ARG A 94 14.40 28.32 49.64
C ARG A 94 13.31 28.09 48.62
N GLY A 95 12.55 27.00 48.76
CA GLY A 95 11.45 26.71 47.84
C GLY A 95 11.18 25.22 47.65
N ALA A 96 10.31 24.92 46.70
CA ALA A 96 9.90 23.55 46.39
C ALA A 96 11.01 22.76 45.68
N LEU A 97 11.07 21.46 45.98
CA LEU A 97 11.96 20.53 45.31
C LEU A 97 11.24 19.92 44.10
N LEU A 98 11.55 20.44 42.91
CA LEU A 98 10.93 20.02 41.65
C LEU A 98 11.65 18.81 41.04
N CYS A 99 10.88 17.82 40.60
CA CYS A 99 11.37 16.63 39.92
C CYS A 99 10.62 16.43 38.60
N ILE A 100 11.38 16.24 37.51
CA ILE A 100 10.83 15.83 36.22
C ILE A 100 11.07 14.33 36.09
N LEU A 101 10.01 13.54 36.28
CA LEU A 101 10.05 12.08 36.23
C LEU A 101 9.71 11.62 34.81
N TYR A 102 10.69 11.08 34.10
CA TYR A 102 10.52 10.56 32.75
C TYR A 102 10.42 9.03 32.76
N ASN A 103 9.42 8.47 32.07
CA ASN A 103 9.23 7.04 31.90
C ASN A 103 9.55 6.63 30.45
N PRO A 104 10.81 6.26 30.14
CA PRO A 104 11.17 5.69 28.84
C PRO A 104 10.62 4.28 28.59
N SER A 105 9.98 3.63 29.57
CA SER A 105 9.52 2.25 29.42
C SER A 105 8.17 2.18 28.68
N GLY A 106 7.87 0.99 28.15
CA GLY A 106 6.58 0.71 27.50
C GLY A 106 5.42 0.50 28.47
N ARG A 107 5.67 0.49 29.79
CA ARG A 107 4.67 0.21 30.85
C ARG A 107 4.40 1.46 31.67
N LYS A 108 3.19 1.59 32.21
CA LYS A 108 2.86 2.66 33.16
C LYS A 108 3.54 2.41 34.50
N VAL A 109 3.97 3.48 35.16
CA VAL A 109 4.50 3.44 36.52
C VAL A 109 3.59 4.27 37.41
N CYS A 110 3.12 3.69 38.51
CA CYS A 110 2.20 4.34 39.43
C CYS A 110 2.95 4.84 40.66
N LEU A 111 2.60 6.06 41.11
CA LEU A 111 3.04 6.57 42.40
C LEU A 111 1.84 6.97 43.26
N THR A 112 1.93 6.77 44.57
CA THR A 112 0.87 7.08 45.54
C THR A 112 1.20 8.36 46.30
N ARG A 113 0.16 9.15 46.57
CA ARG A 113 0.21 10.37 47.36
C ARG A 113 0.99 10.16 48.66
N TYR A 114 1.89 11.09 48.96
CA TYR A 114 2.78 11.06 50.13
C TYR A 114 3.74 9.89 50.24
N GLU A 115 3.83 9.03 49.22
CA GLU A 115 4.85 8.00 49.23
C GLU A 115 6.24 8.61 49.05
N HIS A 116 7.24 7.90 49.55
CA HIS A 116 8.64 8.20 49.31
C HIS A 116 8.99 7.96 47.84
N PHE A 117 9.40 9.00 47.12
CA PHE A 117 9.76 8.90 45.71
C PHE A 117 11.21 9.34 45.41
N ALA A 118 11.77 10.22 46.23
CA ALA A 118 13.13 10.73 46.10
C ALA A 118 13.79 10.89 47.48
N THR A 119 15.11 10.97 47.50
CA THR A 119 15.91 11.08 48.72
C THR A 119 16.89 12.23 48.55
N ILE A 120 16.94 13.14 49.52
CA ILE A 120 17.87 14.28 49.56
C ILE A 120 19.03 14.00 50.52
N GLN A 121 20.23 14.41 50.12
CA GLN A 121 21.46 14.38 50.89
C GLN A 121 22.05 15.79 50.94
N TYR A 122 22.83 16.06 51.98
CA TYR A 122 23.44 17.37 52.17
C TYR A 122 24.95 17.25 52.31
N GLN A 123 25.66 18.23 51.76
CA GLN A 123 27.10 18.36 51.87
C GLN A 123 27.46 19.76 52.31
N THR A 124 28.46 19.88 53.18
CA THR A 124 28.99 21.17 53.61
C THR A 124 29.91 21.75 52.55
N THR A 125 29.75 23.03 52.23
CA THR A 125 30.66 23.74 51.35
C THR A 125 31.94 24.11 52.11
N ALA A 126 33.08 24.16 51.40
CA ALA A 126 34.36 24.54 52.01
C ALA A 126 34.35 25.98 52.57
N LEU A 127 33.57 26.87 51.95
CA LEU A 127 33.38 28.25 52.36
C LEU A 127 31.89 28.61 52.33
N LYS A 128 31.50 29.61 53.11
CA LYS A 128 30.15 30.17 53.07
C LYS A 128 29.89 30.83 51.72
N ALA A 129 28.91 30.35 50.98
CA ALA A 129 28.52 30.89 49.68
C ALA A 129 27.75 32.21 49.81
N LYS A 130 27.63 32.95 48.71
CA LYS A 130 26.81 34.18 48.64
C LYS A 130 25.32 33.90 48.91
N GLY A 131 24.86 32.69 48.60
CA GLY A 131 23.46 32.26 48.68
C GLY A 131 22.75 32.40 47.34
N TYR A 132 21.77 31.54 47.07
CA TYR A 132 20.95 31.57 45.87
C TYR A 132 20.01 32.79 45.88
N THR A 133 19.97 33.53 44.78
CA THR A 133 19.14 34.74 44.61
C THR A 133 18.49 34.82 43.23
N ALA A 134 18.41 33.70 42.49
CA ALA A 134 17.89 33.67 41.13
C ALA A 134 16.38 33.36 41.08
N GLN A 135 15.85 33.19 39.87
CA GLN A 135 14.41 33.21 39.56
C GLN A 135 13.52 32.18 40.27
N TYR A 136 14.10 31.10 40.79
CA TYR A 136 13.35 30.04 41.48
C TYR A 136 13.31 30.19 43.01
N GLN A 137 13.85 31.28 43.55
CA GLN A 137 13.86 31.54 44.98
C GLN A 137 12.43 31.79 45.49
N ASP A 138 12.13 31.20 46.65
CA ASP A 138 10.85 31.29 47.37
C ASP A 138 9.63 30.79 46.54
N LYS A 139 9.86 30.04 45.45
CA LYS A 139 8.82 29.37 44.67
C LYS A 139 8.35 28.10 45.39
N LYS A 140 7.07 28.05 45.79
CA LYS A 140 6.52 26.94 46.60
C LYS A 140 5.75 25.89 45.81
N THR A 141 5.41 26.18 44.56
CA THR A 141 4.60 25.29 43.71
C THR A 141 5.24 25.19 42.34
N PHE A 142 5.04 24.08 41.62
CA PHE A 142 5.66 23.85 40.31
C PHE A 142 5.16 24.85 39.24
N GLU A 143 3.96 25.41 39.38
CA GLU A 143 3.47 26.50 38.53
C GLU A 143 4.38 27.72 38.60
N GLY A 144 5.06 27.94 39.73
CA GLY A 144 6.07 28.99 39.88
C GLY A 144 7.38 28.73 39.13
N PHE A 145 7.58 27.51 38.60
CA PHE A 145 8.75 27.11 37.81
C PHE A 145 8.42 26.98 36.32
N VAL A 146 7.14 26.83 35.97
CA VAL A 146 6.66 26.72 34.59
C VAL A 146 6.08 28.07 34.18
N ASP A 147 6.87 28.89 33.48
CA ASP A 147 6.38 30.12 32.87
C ASP A 147 5.31 29.79 31.82
N ALA A 148 4.21 30.55 31.81
CA ALA A 148 3.04 30.29 30.94
C ALA A 148 3.38 30.28 29.43
N GLY A 149 4.49 30.89 29.01
CA GLY A 149 4.99 30.89 27.63
C GLY A 149 5.94 29.73 27.29
N THR A 150 6.51 29.07 28.29
CA THR A 150 7.37 27.87 28.19
C THR A 150 6.62 26.60 28.59
N ALA A 151 5.33 26.72 28.90
CA ALA A 151 4.38 25.62 29.02
C ALA A 151 4.45 24.77 27.74
N VAL A 152 5.29 23.77 27.88
CA VAL A 152 5.78 22.81 26.89
C VAL A 152 4.64 22.40 25.95
N SER A 153 4.91 22.41 24.64
CA SER A 153 4.21 21.53 23.68
C SER A 153 3.87 20.22 24.39
N PRO A 154 2.63 19.67 24.32
CA PRO A 154 2.13 18.59 25.16
C PRO A 154 3.13 17.44 25.34
N GLY A 155 4.06 17.64 26.27
CA GLY A 155 5.24 16.81 26.37
C GLY A 155 4.81 15.48 26.95
N GLY A 156 5.26 14.39 26.35
CA GLY A 156 4.87 13.06 26.78
C GLY A 156 3.52 12.55 26.27
N GLN A 157 3.05 13.09 25.13
CA GLN A 157 1.95 12.51 24.34
C GLN A 157 2.44 11.61 23.19
N ILE A 158 3.69 11.10 23.25
CA ILE A 158 4.31 10.36 22.14
C ILE A 158 3.47 9.16 21.70
N LYS A 159 2.85 8.43 22.63
CA LYS A 159 1.98 7.29 22.28
C LYS A 159 0.69 7.75 21.62
N GLU A 160 0.10 8.81 22.13
CA GLU A 160 -1.14 9.40 21.64
C GLU A 160 -0.95 9.98 20.23
N ASP A 161 0.19 10.64 19.99
CA ASP A 161 0.59 11.14 18.68
C ASP A 161 0.82 10.00 17.68
N LEU A 162 1.45 8.90 18.09
CA LEU A 162 1.61 7.70 17.25
C LEU A 162 0.27 7.02 16.95
N ALA A 163 -0.63 6.93 17.93
CA ALA A 163 -1.95 6.33 17.74
C ALA A 163 -2.81 7.15 16.77
N THR A 164 -2.80 8.48 16.91
CA THR A 164 -3.51 9.38 15.98
C THR A 164 -2.91 9.35 14.57
N LEU A 165 -1.59 9.17 14.47
CA LEU A 165 -0.90 8.99 13.20
C LEU A 165 -1.30 7.69 12.51
N ASP A 166 -1.40 6.57 13.25
CA ASP A 166 -1.83 5.27 12.71
C ASP A 166 -3.28 5.29 12.20
N VAL A 167 -4.19 5.93 12.95
CA VAL A 167 -5.58 6.14 12.50
C VAL A 167 -5.62 6.99 11.23
N THR A 168 -4.79 8.04 11.15
CA THR A 168 -4.72 8.90 9.96
C THR A 168 -4.11 8.18 8.77
N LEU A 169 -3.08 7.36 8.99
CA LEU A 169 -2.44 6.53 7.97
C LEU A 169 -3.42 5.48 7.44
N SER A 170 -4.07 4.72 8.32
CA SER A 170 -5.01 3.66 7.93
C SER A 170 -6.18 4.21 7.11
N LYS A 171 -6.71 5.38 7.49
CA LYS A 171 -7.74 6.09 6.71
C LYS A 171 -7.25 6.50 5.32
N LYS A 172 -6.05 7.09 5.22
CA LYS A 172 -5.45 7.42 3.91
C LYS A 172 -5.19 6.19 3.05
N ILE A 173 -4.74 5.09 3.65
CA ILE A 173 -4.52 3.81 2.97
C ILE A 173 -5.84 3.23 2.47
N SER A 174 -6.92 3.31 3.25
CA SER A 174 -8.24 2.84 2.80
C SER A 174 -8.80 3.67 1.64
N ASP A 175 -8.63 4.99 1.70
CA ASP A 175 -9.07 5.89 0.62
C ASP A 175 -8.29 5.61 -0.67
N PHE A 176 -6.96 5.40 -0.55
CA PHE A 176 -6.12 5.01 -1.68
C PHE A 176 -6.50 3.64 -2.23
N LYS A 177 -6.80 2.66 -1.37
CA LYS A 177 -7.24 1.32 -1.79
C LYS A 177 -8.58 1.38 -2.54
N ASN A 178 -9.54 2.18 -2.08
CA ASN A 178 -10.83 2.35 -2.76
C ASN A 178 -10.66 3.03 -4.12
N PHE A 179 -9.78 4.04 -4.20
CA PHE A 179 -9.43 4.69 -5.46
C PHE A 179 -8.80 3.70 -6.45
N TRP A 180 -7.82 2.90 -6.02
CA TRP A 180 -7.20 1.88 -6.85
C TRP A 180 -8.16 0.77 -7.27
N TRP A 181 -9.06 0.34 -6.39
CA TRP A 181 -10.10 -0.63 -6.75
C TRP A 181 -11.01 -0.10 -7.86
N LEU A 182 -11.39 1.17 -7.80
CA LEU A 182 -12.19 1.80 -8.86
C LEU A 182 -11.41 1.88 -10.18
N VAL A 183 -10.14 2.27 -10.15
CA VAL A 183 -9.27 2.28 -11.35
C VAL A 183 -9.14 0.87 -11.95
N MET A 184 -8.86 -0.13 -11.12
CA MET A 184 -8.74 -1.53 -11.56
C MET A 184 -10.06 -2.06 -12.15
N ALA A 185 -11.20 -1.73 -11.55
CA ALA A 185 -12.51 -2.12 -12.09
C ALA A 185 -12.74 -1.53 -13.49
N VAL A 186 -12.36 -0.27 -13.72
CA VAL A 186 -12.45 0.38 -15.03
C VAL A 186 -11.51 -0.27 -16.05
N VAL A 187 -10.26 -0.58 -15.67
CA VAL A 187 -9.29 -1.23 -16.55
C VAL A 187 -9.74 -2.65 -16.93
N VAL A 188 -10.25 -3.43 -15.97
CA VAL A 188 -10.75 -4.78 -16.24
C VAL A 188 -11.99 -4.72 -17.15
N ALA A 189 -12.92 -3.79 -16.89
CA ALA A 189 -14.09 -3.61 -17.73
C ALA A 189 -13.72 -3.22 -19.17
N SER A 190 -12.73 -2.35 -19.36
CA SER A 190 -12.27 -1.95 -20.69
C SER A 190 -11.57 -3.09 -21.43
N ILE A 191 -10.76 -3.92 -20.75
CA ILE A 191 -10.16 -5.11 -21.34
C ILE A 191 -11.23 -6.11 -21.80
N ILE A 192 -12.25 -6.37 -20.98
CA ILE A 192 -13.36 -7.26 -21.32
C ILE A 192 -14.11 -6.74 -22.56
N ALA A 193 -14.37 -5.43 -22.63
CA ALA A 193 -15.04 -4.82 -23.78
C ALA A 193 -14.23 -4.97 -25.08
N VAL A 194 -12.92 -4.75 -25.03
CA VAL A 194 -12.02 -4.95 -26.19
C VAL A 194 -12.04 -6.42 -26.62
N PHE A 195 -12.00 -7.36 -25.67
CA PHE A 195 -12.02 -8.79 -25.98
C PHE A 195 -13.33 -9.22 -26.64
N ALA A 196 -14.47 -8.69 -26.19
CA ALA A 196 -15.78 -8.94 -26.80
C ALA A 196 -15.85 -8.43 -28.26
N ILE A 197 -15.29 -7.23 -28.51
CA ILE A 197 -15.21 -6.68 -29.87
C ILE A 197 -14.33 -7.56 -30.77
N LEU A 198 -13.17 -8.02 -30.27
CA LEU A 198 -12.31 -8.93 -31.03
C LEU A 198 -13.00 -10.27 -31.32
N ALA A 199 -13.69 -10.85 -30.34
CA ALA A 199 -14.42 -12.11 -30.52
C ALA A 199 -15.52 -11.97 -31.59
N THR A 200 -16.32 -10.89 -31.55
CA THR A 200 -17.37 -10.64 -32.56
C THR A 200 -16.80 -10.43 -33.96
N MET A 201 -15.69 -9.70 -34.10
CA MET A 201 -14.99 -9.58 -35.40
C MET A 201 -14.49 -10.93 -35.90
N SER A 202 -13.91 -11.75 -35.02
CA SER A 202 -13.42 -13.10 -35.32
C SER A 202 -14.53 -14.00 -35.86
N TYR A 203 -15.69 -14.01 -35.18
CA TYR A 203 -16.87 -14.76 -35.64
C TYR A 203 -17.36 -14.29 -37.02
N SER A 204 -17.39 -12.98 -37.28
CA SER A 204 -17.85 -12.46 -38.59
C SER A 204 -16.91 -12.85 -39.74
N LEU A 205 -15.61 -12.95 -39.48
CA LEU A 205 -14.61 -13.34 -40.48
C LEU A 205 -14.72 -14.82 -40.82
N ILE A 206 -14.93 -15.67 -39.80
CA ILE A 206 -15.15 -17.11 -39.99
C ILE A 206 -16.41 -17.35 -40.82
N ASP A 207 -17.53 -16.67 -40.52
CA ASP A 207 -18.78 -16.84 -41.25
C ASP A 207 -18.67 -16.37 -42.72
N LYS A 208 -17.99 -15.24 -42.96
CA LYS A 208 -17.70 -14.78 -44.34
C LYS A 208 -16.81 -15.76 -45.09
N ALA A 209 -15.83 -16.37 -44.43
CA ALA A 209 -14.95 -17.37 -45.02
C ALA A 209 -15.71 -18.67 -45.35
N SER A 210 -16.59 -19.14 -44.48
CA SER A 210 -17.41 -20.33 -44.75
C SER A 210 -18.36 -20.10 -45.93
N GLN A 211 -19.03 -18.95 -45.99
CA GLN A 211 -19.91 -18.61 -47.12
C GLN A 211 -19.15 -18.47 -48.45
N ALA A 212 -17.94 -17.92 -48.43
CA ALA A 212 -17.10 -17.84 -49.62
C ALA A 212 -16.65 -19.22 -50.10
N THR A 213 -16.33 -20.12 -49.16
CA THR A 213 -15.94 -21.50 -49.46
C THR A 213 -17.12 -22.30 -50.02
N GLU A 214 -18.32 -22.12 -49.48
CA GLU A 214 -19.54 -22.75 -49.98
C GLU A 214 -19.89 -22.30 -51.40
N LYS A 215 -19.82 -20.98 -51.68
CA LYS A 215 -19.99 -20.45 -53.05
C LYS A 215 -18.93 -20.97 -54.01
N ALA A 216 -17.68 -21.06 -53.59
CA ALA A 216 -16.61 -21.61 -54.42
C ALA A 216 -16.84 -23.10 -54.75
N ASN A 217 -17.30 -23.90 -53.78
CA ASN A 217 -17.65 -25.30 -54.01
C ASN A 217 -18.88 -25.47 -54.93
N ASP A 218 -19.90 -24.64 -54.79
CA ASP A 218 -21.06 -24.66 -55.71
C ASP A 218 -20.64 -24.34 -57.15
N VAL A 219 -19.78 -23.34 -57.34
CA VAL A 219 -19.23 -22.99 -58.66
C VAL A 219 -18.35 -24.11 -59.22
N ALA A 220 -17.49 -24.71 -58.39
CA ALA A 220 -16.66 -25.84 -58.80
C ALA A 220 -17.52 -27.03 -59.24
N SER A 221 -18.56 -27.38 -58.48
CA SER A 221 -19.48 -28.48 -58.83
C SER A 221 -20.22 -28.24 -60.16
N LYS A 222 -20.59 -26.98 -60.45
CA LYS A 222 -21.21 -26.60 -61.72
C LYS A 222 -20.23 -26.66 -62.88
N ALA A 223 -18.97 -26.28 -62.65
CA ALA A 223 -17.91 -26.40 -63.64
C ALA A 223 -17.61 -27.87 -63.97
N ASP A 224 -17.50 -28.74 -62.96
CA ASP A 224 -17.30 -30.18 -63.14
C ASP A 224 -18.44 -30.83 -63.94
N ALA A 225 -19.68 -30.44 -63.64
CA ALA A 225 -20.85 -30.88 -64.40
C ALA A 225 -20.84 -30.38 -65.87
N ALA A 226 -20.33 -29.19 -66.13
CA ALA A 226 -20.18 -28.66 -67.47
C ALA A 226 -19.07 -29.35 -68.27
N ILE A 227 -17.93 -29.62 -67.62
CA ILE A 227 -16.81 -30.37 -68.21
C ILE A 227 -17.27 -31.78 -68.58
N SER A 228 -17.98 -32.49 -67.70
CA SER A 228 -18.53 -33.82 -67.98
C SER A 228 -19.48 -33.83 -69.19
N ARG A 229 -20.28 -32.77 -69.38
CA ARG A 229 -21.18 -32.63 -70.54
C ARG A 229 -20.41 -32.39 -71.84
N LEU A 230 -19.32 -31.63 -71.78
CA LEU A 230 -18.45 -31.37 -72.93
C LEU A 230 -17.69 -32.62 -73.35
N GLU A 231 -17.19 -33.41 -72.40
CA GLU A 231 -16.55 -34.70 -72.70
C GLU A 231 -17.53 -35.65 -73.41
N LEU A 232 -18.76 -35.77 -72.89
CA LEU A 232 -19.79 -36.62 -73.48
C LEU A 232 -20.26 -36.12 -74.86
N ALA A 233 -20.23 -34.81 -75.10
CA ALA A 233 -20.47 -34.22 -76.41
C ALA A 233 -19.30 -34.49 -77.38
N GLY A 234 -18.06 -34.40 -76.89
CA GLY A 234 -16.85 -34.72 -77.64
C GLY A 234 -16.83 -36.19 -78.10
N GLU A 235 -17.15 -37.13 -77.21
CA GLU A 235 -17.26 -38.56 -77.57
C GLU A 235 -18.34 -38.81 -78.64
N LYS A 236 -19.51 -38.19 -78.50
CA LYS A 236 -20.58 -38.28 -79.51
C LYS A 236 -20.12 -37.73 -80.85
N MET A 237 -19.44 -36.58 -80.84
CA MET A 237 -18.93 -35.94 -82.04
C MET A 237 -17.89 -36.82 -82.73
N SER A 238 -16.98 -37.43 -81.97
CA SER A 238 -15.99 -38.38 -82.50
C SER A 238 -16.66 -39.58 -83.17
N ARG A 239 -17.69 -40.16 -82.55
CA ARG A 239 -18.44 -41.28 -83.15
C ARG A 239 -19.15 -40.88 -84.45
N THR A 240 -19.67 -39.65 -84.55
CA THR A 240 -20.23 -39.14 -85.82
C THR A 240 -19.18 -38.91 -86.90
N ILE A 241 -17.98 -38.47 -86.53
CA ILE A 241 -16.87 -38.31 -87.48
C ILE A 241 -16.44 -39.68 -88.00
N GLU A 242 -16.25 -40.67 -87.13
CA GLU A 242 -15.94 -42.06 -87.54
C GLU A 242 -17.03 -42.65 -88.45
N ALA A 243 -18.31 -42.42 -88.12
CA ALA A 243 -19.43 -42.84 -88.95
C ALA A 243 -19.44 -42.14 -90.33
N GLY A 244 -19.08 -40.85 -90.36
CA GLY A 244 -18.93 -40.07 -91.59
C GLY A 244 -17.77 -40.57 -92.46
N GLU A 245 -16.60 -40.84 -91.86
CA GLU A 245 -15.45 -41.42 -92.55
C GLU A 245 -15.78 -42.80 -93.13
N ALA A 246 -16.51 -43.64 -92.39
CA ALA A 246 -16.97 -44.93 -92.88
C ALA A 246 -17.94 -44.81 -94.09
N GLN A 247 -18.78 -43.76 -94.12
CA GLN A 247 -19.63 -43.47 -95.28
C GLN A 247 -18.82 -42.97 -96.49
N ILE A 248 -17.82 -42.10 -96.26
CA ILE A 248 -16.93 -41.62 -97.33
C ILE A 248 -16.12 -42.77 -97.92
N ALA A 249 -15.65 -43.70 -97.10
CA ALA A 249 -14.96 -44.91 -97.56
C ALA A 249 -15.86 -45.78 -98.45
N LYS A 250 -17.12 -46.00 -98.04
CA LYS A 250 -18.13 -46.69 -98.87
C LYS A 250 -18.40 -45.98 -100.18
N MET A 251 -18.44 -44.64 -100.16
CA MET A 251 -18.68 -43.85 -101.37
C MET A 251 -17.48 -43.87 -102.32
N LYS A 252 -16.24 -43.91 -101.81
CA LYS A 252 -15.04 -44.14 -102.63
C LYS A 252 -15.06 -45.50 -103.32
N THR A 253 -15.42 -46.58 -102.63
CA THR A 253 -15.56 -47.90 -103.27
C THR A 253 -16.60 -47.91 -104.39
N VAL A 254 -17.73 -47.19 -104.23
CA VAL A 254 -18.74 -47.05 -105.29
C VAL A 254 -18.23 -46.23 -106.48
N ILE A 255 -17.43 -45.18 -106.23
CA ILE A 255 -16.82 -44.38 -107.30
C ILE A 255 -15.77 -45.20 -108.07
N ASP A 256 -14.98 -46.02 -107.39
CA ASP A 256 -14.01 -46.92 -108.04
C ASP A 256 -14.72 -47.98 -108.90
N GLU A 257 -15.86 -48.52 -108.44
CA GLU A 257 -16.72 -49.42 -109.23
C GLU A 257 -17.36 -48.72 -110.45
N MET A 258 -17.74 -47.44 -110.31
CA MET A 258 -18.25 -46.61 -111.41
C MET A 258 -17.18 -46.25 -112.45
N GLN A 259 -15.91 -46.10 -112.05
CA GLN A 259 -14.83 -45.84 -113.00
C GLN A 259 -14.42 -47.10 -113.77
N GLN A 260 -14.52 -48.29 -113.17
CA GLN A 260 -14.31 -49.56 -113.89
C GLN A 260 -15.41 -49.88 -114.91
N THR A 261 -16.68 -49.57 -114.63
CA THR A 261 -17.78 -49.72 -115.62
C THR A 261 -17.70 -48.72 -116.78
N ARG A 262 -16.95 -47.63 -116.60
CA ARG A 262 -16.67 -46.62 -117.62
C ARG A 262 -15.35 -46.82 -118.36
N GLY A 263 -14.72 -47.99 -118.29
CA GLY A 263 -13.77 -48.42 -119.34
C GLY A 263 -14.46 -48.74 -120.69
N THR A 264 -15.77 -48.87 -120.66
CA THR A 264 -16.53 -49.80 -121.51
C THR A 264 -16.83 -49.46 -122.97
N SER A 265 -17.00 -48.16 -123.29
CA SER A 265 -18.03 -47.71 -124.24
C SER A 265 -17.56 -46.77 -125.37
N GLU A 266 -16.27 -46.41 -125.45
CA GLU A 266 -15.80 -45.37 -126.37
C GLU A 266 -15.03 -45.90 -127.61
N ASN A 267 -15.09 -47.21 -127.87
CA ASN A 267 -14.31 -47.83 -128.96
C ASN A 267 -15.14 -48.48 -130.09
N ASP A 268 -16.47 -48.25 -130.16
CA ASP A 268 -17.34 -48.96 -131.13
C ASP A 268 -18.32 -48.09 -131.94
N LYS A 269 -18.06 -46.78 -132.10
CA LYS A 269 -18.93 -45.90 -132.91
C LYS A 269 -18.19 -44.83 -133.73
N THR A 270 -17.25 -45.21 -134.58
CA THR A 270 -16.75 -44.32 -135.66
C THR A 270 -16.35 -45.06 -136.94
N LYS A 271 -16.94 -46.24 -137.18
CA LYS A 271 -16.74 -47.04 -138.41
C LYS A 271 -18.05 -47.34 -139.14
N LYS A 272 -18.95 -46.36 -139.28
CA LYS A 272 -20.10 -46.47 -140.19
C LYS A 272 -20.74 -45.11 -140.50
N GLN A 273 -20.06 -44.28 -141.29
CA GLN A 273 -20.72 -43.31 -142.17
C GLN A 273 -19.72 -42.73 -143.19
N ARG A 274 -19.59 -43.43 -144.32
CA ARG A 274 -19.26 -42.88 -145.63
C ARG A 274 -20.33 -43.46 -146.57
N SER A 275 -20.86 -42.62 -147.46
CA SER A 275 -21.77 -42.95 -148.59
C SER A 275 -23.28 -42.89 -148.33
N VAL A 276 -23.88 -41.70 -148.45
CA VAL A 276 -25.09 -41.43 -149.26
C VAL A 276 -24.97 -40.00 -149.84
N ARG A 277 -25.41 -39.88 -151.09
CA ARG A 277 -25.72 -38.69 -151.91
C ARG A 277 -25.96 -37.37 -151.20
#